data_AF-A0A2I4DCR8-F1
#
_entry.id   AF-A0A2I4DCR8-F1
#
_cell.length_a   1.000
_cell.length_b   1.000
_cell.length_c   1.000
_cell.angle_alpha   90.00
_cell.angle_beta   90.00
_cell.angle_gamma   90.00
#
_symmetry.space_group_name_H-M   'P 1'
#
loop_
_entity.id
_entity.type
_entity.pdbx_description
1 polymer ?
#
loop_
_entity_poly.entity_id
_entity_poly.type
_entity_poly.pdbx_seq_one_letter_code
_entity_poly.pdbx_strand_id
1 'polypeptide(L)'
;MSKSSVSHLFFFFLLCQVKTTNGYVDLVRILNPWGNTEWTGPWSDSRSPEWGTVSSEEQRRLGRVQQEDGEFWMSVSDFQLNFDLMEVCHLTEGLSELGAGEEPWRCVTHHGTWVPSITAGGSPVSGWFWQNPQFLFVLSEVDQNPTNSQKTCSFILALMQKYQRRRGVHLNIGLHVYPAHPQNTHLSPDDLRVLHPLLYQQYSSRREVVLRGSLAPGRYVIIPSTSELNQQGEFLLRVLTERGNKATPAQKPAPQDVFSVTETSFPHQAALPSPNSIRNLYKKHCNKKGFCKPLHLYHLLTEAIQQGVLAGSEKFLSLEHCKSLVVLMDSQGIAQLNWPEFQTLWDKIRRWTDIFLVFDKNKTYRLEYQEVCPALEAAGIKVDELVMQLVGLRYTEPDMTISYPGFLYLLMKLERMIHKFQAYDMVGLGTVTVSYKQWLQMTMYN
;
A
#
# COMPACT_ATOMS: atom_id res chain seq x y z
N MET A 1 -20.67 -42.04 -15.59
CA MET A 1 -20.08 -42.19 -14.25
C MET A 1 -19.38 -40.89 -13.90
N SER A 2 -19.86 -40.21 -12.87
CA SER A 2 -19.28 -38.96 -12.40
C SER A 2 -17.82 -39.20 -12.03
N LYS A 3 -16.90 -38.50 -12.67
CA LYS A 3 -15.56 -38.28 -12.10
C LYS A 3 -15.80 -37.44 -10.85
N SER A 4 -15.95 -38.14 -9.73
CA SER A 4 -15.71 -37.58 -8.41
C SER A 4 -14.28 -37.04 -8.44
N SER A 5 -14.12 -35.72 -8.64
CA SER A 5 -12.83 -35.06 -8.44
C SER A 5 -12.52 -35.16 -6.95
N VAL A 6 -11.83 -36.23 -6.58
CA VAL A 6 -11.28 -36.43 -5.25
C VAL A 6 -10.05 -35.52 -5.16
N SER A 7 -10.25 -34.25 -4.81
CA SER A 7 -9.15 -33.31 -4.59
C SER A 7 -8.47 -33.68 -3.29
N HIS A 8 -7.32 -34.34 -3.39
CA HIS A 8 -6.51 -34.78 -2.26
C HIS A 8 -5.15 -34.08 -2.31
N LEU A 9 -4.65 -33.64 -1.16
CA LEU A 9 -3.36 -32.96 -1.03
C LEU A 9 -2.28 -34.03 -0.90
N PHE A 10 -1.25 -33.96 -1.75
CA PHE A 10 -0.09 -34.83 -1.68
C PHE A 10 1.15 -33.99 -1.41
N PHE A 11 2.12 -34.56 -0.71
CA PHE A 11 3.42 -33.93 -0.48
C PHE A 11 4.44 -34.46 -1.48
N PHE A 12 5.14 -33.54 -2.15
CA PHE A 12 6.26 -33.85 -3.03
C PHE A 12 7.55 -33.82 -2.23
N PHE A 13 8.32 -34.91 -2.27
CA PHE A 13 9.54 -35.03 -1.48
C PHE A 13 10.82 -34.89 -2.30
N LEU A 14 10.85 -35.43 -3.52
CA LEU A 14 12.11 -35.56 -4.25
C LEU A 14 11.90 -35.70 -5.76
N LEU A 15 12.71 -34.98 -6.54
CA LEU A 15 12.97 -35.28 -7.95
C LEU A 15 14.32 -35.99 -8.04
N CYS A 16 14.38 -37.13 -8.71
CA CYS A 16 15.63 -37.85 -8.89
C CYS A 16 15.75 -38.44 -10.30
N GLN A 17 16.91 -38.25 -10.90
CA GLN A 17 17.29 -39.00 -12.09
C GLN A 17 17.81 -40.38 -11.66
N VAL A 18 17.21 -41.43 -12.20
CA VAL A 18 17.48 -42.82 -11.86
C VAL A 18 18.08 -43.53 -13.06
N LYS A 19 19.18 -44.24 -12.82
CA LYS A 19 19.84 -45.04 -13.86
C LYS A 19 19.17 -46.42 -13.98
N THR A 20 18.63 -46.69 -15.15
CA THR A 20 18.06 -47.99 -15.54
C THR A 20 18.98 -48.69 -16.56
N THR A 21 18.72 -49.96 -16.85
CA THR A 21 19.40 -50.68 -17.96
C THR A 21 19.14 -50.05 -19.33
N ASN A 22 18.05 -49.29 -19.47
CA ASN A 22 17.57 -48.72 -20.73
C ASN A 22 17.90 -47.22 -20.87
N GLY A 23 18.66 -46.66 -19.92
CA GLY A 23 18.99 -45.24 -19.88
C GLY A 23 18.60 -44.59 -18.56
N TYR A 24 18.49 -43.27 -18.56
CA TYR A 24 18.11 -42.50 -17.36
C TYR A 24 16.62 -42.15 -17.41
N VAL A 25 15.97 -42.20 -16.25
CA VAL A 25 14.56 -41.85 -16.08
C VAL A 25 14.43 -40.89 -14.91
N ASP A 26 13.67 -39.81 -15.09
CA ASP A 26 13.37 -38.87 -14.01
C ASP A 26 12.12 -39.33 -13.26
N LEU A 27 12.29 -39.60 -11.96
CA LEU A 27 11.24 -40.06 -11.07
C LEU A 27 10.93 -39.02 -9.98
N VAL A 28 9.68 -39.04 -9.54
CA VAL A 28 9.13 -38.21 -8.50
C VAL A 28 8.69 -39.07 -7.33
N ARG A 29 9.07 -38.68 -6.11
CA ARG A 29 8.62 -39.30 -4.85
C ARG A 29 7.48 -38.47 -4.22
N ILE A 30 6.35 -39.11 -3.98
CA ILE A 30 5.11 -38.47 -3.51
C ILE A 30 4.60 -39.19 -2.27
N LEU A 31 4.10 -38.44 -1.29
CA LEU A 31 3.43 -38.97 -0.11
C LEU A 31 1.96 -38.55 -0.07
N ASN A 32 1.12 -39.55 0.11
CA ASN A 32 -0.26 -39.39 0.51
C ASN A 32 -0.35 -39.24 2.05
N PRO A 33 -0.78 -38.07 2.59
CA PRO A 33 -0.84 -37.84 4.04
C PRO A 33 -1.85 -38.73 4.77
N TRP A 34 -2.82 -39.30 4.04
CA TRP A 34 -3.81 -40.21 4.61
C TRP A 34 -3.28 -41.64 4.78
N GLY A 35 -2.11 -41.96 4.22
CA GLY A 35 -1.40 -43.22 4.41
C GLY A 35 -2.04 -44.47 3.80
N ASN A 36 -3.22 -44.34 3.16
CA ASN A 36 -4.08 -45.48 2.85
C ASN A 36 -4.41 -45.63 1.35
N THR A 37 -3.62 -45.04 0.45
CA THR A 37 -3.77 -45.22 -1.01
C THR A 37 -2.50 -44.80 -1.76
N GLU A 38 -1.87 -45.75 -2.44
CA GLU A 38 -0.67 -45.53 -3.27
C GLU A 38 -0.93 -45.63 -4.78
N TRP A 39 0.01 -45.12 -5.55
CA TRP A 39 0.03 -45.24 -7.01
C TRP A 39 0.17 -46.70 -7.43
N THR A 40 -0.63 -47.12 -8.42
CA THR A 40 -0.66 -48.51 -8.92
C THR A 40 -0.11 -48.67 -10.35
N GLY A 41 0.35 -47.57 -10.95
CA GLY A 41 0.93 -47.58 -12.30
C GLY A 41 2.43 -47.92 -12.31
N PRO A 42 3.14 -47.56 -13.40
CA PRO A 42 4.59 -47.73 -13.49
C PRO A 42 5.31 -47.08 -12.31
N TRP A 43 6.37 -47.74 -11.82
CA TRP A 43 7.16 -47.34 -10.64
C TRP A 43 6.48 -47.47 -9.27
N SER A 44 5.29 -48.05 -9.19
CA SER A 44 4.60 -48.39 -7.92
C SER A 44 5.37 -49.39 -7.04
N ASP A 45 5.07 -49.39 -5.73
CA ASP A 45 5.79 -50.24 -4.78
C ASP A 45 5.34 -51.70 -4.79
N SER A 46 4.04 -51.96 -5.00
CA SER A 46 3.49 -53.31 -4.89
C SER A 46 3.62 -54.16 -6.17
N ARG A 47 3.70 -53.55 -7.37
CA ARG A 47 3.56 -54.30 -8.65
C ARG A 47 4.20 -53.69 -9.91
N SER A 48 5.38 -53.06 -9.80
CA SER A 48 6.07 -52.45 -10.95
C SER A 48 7.25 -53.30 -11.48
N PRO A 49 7.20 -53.80 -12.74
CA PRO A 49 8.34 -54.48 -13.38
C PRO A 49 9.52 -53.53 -13.70
N GLU A 50 9.26 -52.23 -13.77
CA GLU A 50 10.26 -51.20 -14.08
C GLU A 50 11.40 -51.18 -13.07
N TRP A 51 11.12 -51.43 -11.79
CA TRP A 51 12.16 -51.55 -10.75
C TRP A 51 13.15 -52.69 -11.02
N GLY A 52 12.77 -53.72 -11.78
CA GLY A 52 13.69 -54.78 -12.20
C GLY A 52 14.82 -54.29 -13.11
N THR A 53 14.66 -53.13 -13.75
CA THR A 53 15.67 -52.49 -14.60
C THR A 53 16.64 -51.58 -13.82
N VAL A 54 16.42 -51.39 -12.52
CA VAL A 54 17.25 -50.55 -11.64
C VAL A 54 18.10 -51.44 -10.73
N SER A 55 19.41 -51.17 -10.66
CA SER A 55 20.32 -51.92 -9.81
C SER A 55 19.92 -51.87 -8.32
N SER A 56 20.24 -52.92 -7.56
CA SER A 56 19.94 -52.98 -6.12
C SER A 56 20.67 -51.92 -5.28
N GLU A 57 21.75 -51.34 -5.81
CA GLU A 57 22.46 -50.23 -5.18
C GLU A 57 21.70 -48.91 -5.35
N GLU A 58 21.22 -48.62 -6.56
CA GLU A 58 20.38 -47.44 -6.84
C GLU A 58 19.04 -47.52 -6.10
N GLN A 59 18.41 -48.70 -6.00
CA GLN A 59 17.18 -48.85 -5.21
C GLN A 59 17.39 -48.55 -3.72
N ARG A 60 18.55 -48.91 -3.16
CA ARG A 60 18.93 -48.55 -1.77
C ARG A 60 19.19 -47.05 -1.64
N ARG A 61 19.86 -46.42 -2.62
CA ARG A 61 20.07 -44.97 -2.64
C ARG A 61 18.76 -44.18 -2.61
N LEU A 62 17.73 -44.69 -3.29
CA LEU A 62 16.41 -44.08 -3.33
C LEU A 62 15.58 -44.32 -2.04
N GLY A 63 16.02 -45.25 -1.18
CA GLY A 63 15.30 -45.59 0.05
C GLY A 63 13.93 -46.22 -0.21
N ARG A 64 13.81 -47.03 -1.27
CA ARG A 64 12.57 -47.73 -1.62
C ARG A 64 12.18 -48.72 -0.53
N VAL A 65 10.96 -48.58 0.00
CA VAL A 65 10.36 -49.50 0.97
C VAL A 65 9.06 -50.02 0.37
N GLN A 66 8.87 -51.35 0.37
CA GLN A 66 7.63 -51.95 -0.11
C GLN A 66 6.64 -52.05 1.06
N GLN A 67 5.95 -50.95 1.35
CA GLN A 67 5.02 -50.82 2.46
C GLN A 67 3.87 -49.92 2.04
N GLU A 68 2.64 -50.22 2.50
CA GLU A 68 1.50 -49.31 2.33
C GLU A 68 1.58 -48.24 3.43
N ASP A 69 2.34 -47.18 3.18
CA ASP A 69 2.47 -46.01 4.05
C ASP A 69 2.02 -44.70 3.37
N GLY A 70 1.51 -44.82 2.14
CA GLY A 70 1.06 -43.71 1.31
C GLY A 70 2.18 -43.10 0.48
N GLU A 71 3.42 -43.55 0.61
CA GLU A 71 4.55 -43.08 -0.18
C GLU A 71 4.70 -43.89 -1.46
N PHE A 72 4.93 -43.23 -2.59
CA PHE A 72 5.12 -43.91 -3.86
C PHE A 72 6.01 -43.13 -4.83
N TRP A 73 6.54 -43.86 -5.80
CA TRP A 73 7.28 -43.29 -6.93
C TRP A 73 6.44 -43.31 -8.20
N MET A 74 6.62 -42.29 -9.04
CA MET A 74 6.06 -42.26 -10.39
C MET A 74 7.00 -41.52 -11.34
N SER A 75 6.84 -41.72 -12.65
CA SER A 75 7.61 -40.96 -13.63
C SER A 75 7.16 -39.49 -13.67
N VAL A 76 8.05 -38.56 -14.05
CA VAL A 76 7.67 -37.15 -14.25
C VAL A 76 6.55 -37.03 -15.31
N SER A 77 6.56 -37.88 -16.33
CA SER A 77 5.51 -37.94 -17.35
C SER A 77 4.16 -38.32 -16.77
N ASP A 78 4.11 -39.35 -15.90
CA ASP A 78 2.88 -39.74 -15.23
C ASP A 78 2.44 -38.66 -14.24
N PHE A 79 3.37 -38.01 -13.54
CA PHE A 79 3.05 -36.90 -12.65
C PHE A 79 2.33 -35.77 -13.40
N GLN A 80 2.82 -35.38 -14.58
CA GLN A 80 2.18 -34.35 -15.42
C GLN A 80 0.79 -34.74 -15.93
N LEU A 81 0.52 -36.04 -16.12
CA LEU A 81 -0.79 -36.54 -16.56
C LEU A 81 -1.82 -36.64 -15.43
N ASN A 82 -1.36 -36.85 -14.19
CA ASN A 82 -2.24 -37.14 -13.05
C ASN A 82 -2.39 -35.97 -12.07
N PHE A 83 -1.51 -34.97 -12.09
CA PHE A 83 -1.55 -33.83 -11.17
C PHE A 83 -1.78 -32.51 -11.92
N ASP A 84 -2.85 -31.80 -11.53
CA ASP A 84 -3.22 -30.51 -12.13
C ASP A 84 -2.50 -29.30 -11.49
N LEU A 85 -2.00 -29.45 -10.26
CA LEU A 85 -1.44 -28.35 -9.48
C LEU A 85 -0.27 -28.81 -8.60
N MET A 86 0.83 -28.06 -8.64
CA MET A 86 1.97 -28.19 -7.74
C MET A 86 2.21 -26.86 -7.02
N GLU A 87 2.26 -26.88 -5.68
CA GLU A 87 2.60 -25.73 -4.85
C GLU A 87 3.98 -25.94 -4.21
N VAL A 88 4.89 -24.97 -4.40
CA VAL A 88 6.26 -25.05 -3.89
C VAL A 88 6.49 -23.96 -2.86
N CYS A 89 6.78 -24.34 -1.62
CA CYS A 89 7.16 -23.41 -0.56
C CYS A 89 8.69 -23.26 -0.51
N HIS A 90 9.19 -22.05 -0.75
CA HIS A 90 10.62 -21.77 -0.64
C HIS A 90 10.93 -21.39 0.80
N LEU A 91 11.61 -22.28 1.52
CA LEU A 91 12.15 -22.01 2.85
C LEU A 91 13.45 -21.22 2.70
N THR A 92 13.57 -20.10 3.41
CA THR A 92 14.72 -19.18 3.26
C THR A 92 15.62 -19.10 4.48
N GLU A 93 15.22 -19.69 5.61
CA GLU A 93 16.07 -19.83 6.79
C GLU A 93 15.82 -21.21 7.40
N GLY A 94 16.89 -22.00 7.63
CA GLY A 94 16.84 -23.13 8.56
C GLY A 94 17.31 -24.51 8.09
N LEU A 95 17.86 -24.71 6.89
CA LEU A 95 18.39 -26.02 6.48
C LEU A 95 19.82 -25.94 5.95
N SER A 96 20.71 -25.24 6.66
CA SER A 96 22.15 -25.24 6.38
C SER A 96 22.85 -26.60 6.60
N GLU A 97 22.11 -27.69 6.80
CA GLU A 97 22.67 -29.03 7.07
C GLU A 97 22.50 -30.03 5.92
N LEU A 98 21.77 -29.72 4.85
CA LEU A 98 21.66 -30.63 3.70
C LEU A 98 22.70 -30.25 2.64
N GLY A 99 23.87 -30.89 2.75
CA GLY A 99 25.06 -30.68 1.93
C GLY A 99 24.90 -30.86 0.42
N ALA A 100 24.27 -29.90 -0.24
CA ALA A 100 24.49 -29.58 -1.64
C ALA A 100 25.06 -28.17 -1.72
N GLY A 101 26.07 -27.94 -2.56
CA GLY A 101 26.77 -26.66 -2.73
C GLY A 101 25.94 -25.53 -3.34
N GLU A 102 24.64 -25.49 -3.07
CA GLU A 102 23.70 -24.46 -3.51
C GLU A 102 23.54 -23.44 -2.39
N GLU A 103 23.92 -22.19 -2.66
CA GLU A 103 23.73 -21.12 -1.69
C GLU A 103 22.23 -20.79 -1.55
N PRO A 104 21.72 -20.55 -0.32
CA PRO A 104 20.31 -20.24 -0.11
C PRO A 104 19.94 -18.89 -0.74
N TRP A 105 18.79 -18.85 -1.40
CA TRP A 105 18.19 -17.62 -1.90
C TRP A 105 18.04 -16.60 -0.77
N ARG A 106 18.36 -15.33 -1.03
CA ARG A 106 18.10 -14.25 -0.06
C ARG A 106 16.63 -13.84 -0.17
N CYS A 107 15.87 -13.96 0.91
CA CYS A 107 14.49 -13.48 0.97
C CYS A 107 14.39 -12.15 1.72
N VAL A 108 13.80 -11.15 1.06
CA VAL A 108 13.37 -9.91 1.69
C VAL A 108 11.86 -9.87 1.70
N THR A 109 11.29 -9.55 2.85
CA THR A 109 9.84 -9.53 3.07
C THR A 109 9.35 -8.10 3.30
N HIS A 110 8.30 -7.71 2.57
CA HIS A 110 7.64 -6.42 2.69
C HIS A 110 6.16 -6.61 3.00
N HIS A 111 5.68 -5.88 4.01
CA HIS A 111 4.26 -5.81 4.32
C HIS A 111 3.65 -4.56 3.68
N GLY A 112 2.46 -4.69 3.11
CA GLY A 112 1.74 -3.56 2.51
C GLY A 112 0.23 -3.70 2.60
N THR A 113 -0.46 -2.63 2.25
CA THR A 113 -1.92 -2.53 2.33
C THR A 113 -2.48 -1.79 1.11
N TRP A 114 -3.52 -2.33 0.50
CA TRP A 114 -4.40 -1.63 -0.43
C TRP A 114 -5.51 -0.96 0.39
N VAL A 115 -5.47 0.36 0.45
CA VAL A 115 -6.44 1.19 1.16
C VAL A 115 -7.31 1.89 0.11
N PRO A 116 -8.65 1.77 0.20
CA PRO A 116 -9.58 2.38 -0.74
C PRO A 116 -9.25 3.85 -1.01
N SER A 117 -9.20 4.20 -2.30
CA SER A 117 -8.94 5.54 -2.82
C SER A 117 -7.55 6.12 -2.50
N ILE A 118 -6.67 5.43 -1.75
CA ILE A 118 -5.31 5.90 -1.42
C ILE A 118 -4.26 5.05 -2.15
N THR A 119 -4.27 3.74 -1.91
CA THR A 119 -3.29 2.79 -2.45
C THR A 119 -3.95 1.62 -3.19
N ALA A 120 -5.28 1.51 -3.18
CA ALA A 120 -6.03 0.51 -3.93
C ALA A 120 -6.24 0.98 -5.38
N GLY A 121 -5.14 1.15 -6.10
CA GLY A 121 -5.09 1.77 -7.43
C GLY A 121 -5.60 0.90 -8.57
N GLY A 122 -6.03 -0.35 -8.32
CA GLY A 122 -6.57 -1.25 -9.34
C GLY A 122 -5.50 -1.78 -10.32
N SER A 123 -5.92 -2.31 -11.47
CA SER A 123 -5.05 -2.85 -12.52
C SER A 123 -4.49 -1.78 -13.47
N PRO A 124 -3.51 -2.06 -14.35
CA PRO A 124 -2.94 -1.06 -15.28
C PRO A 124 -3.96 -0.37 -16.18
N VAL A 125 -5.11 -1.00 -16.42
CA VAL A 125 -6.21 -0.45 -17.23
C VAL A 125 -6.93 0.68 -16.48
N SER A 126 -6.82 0.70 -15.15
CA SER A 126 -7.40 1.75 -14.34
C SER A 126 -6.47 2.97 -14.31
N GLY A 127 -7.01 4.18 -14.52
CA GLY A 127 -6.25 5.43 -14.53
C GLY A 127 -5.55 5.77 -13.20
N TRP A 128 -5.70 4.94 -12.17
CA TRP A 128 -5.17 5.10 -10.83
C TRP A 128 -4.10 4.06 -10.47
N PHE A 129 -3.64 3.25 -11.43
CA PHE A 129 -2.68 2.16 -11.21
C PHE A 129 -1.40 2.59 -10.47
N TRP A 130 -0.93 3.80 -10.75
CA TRP A 130 0.25 4.42 -10.14
C TRP A 130 0.15 4.61 -8.61
N GLN A 131 -1.06 4.59 -8.06
CA GLN A 131 -1.31 4.74 -6.61
C GLN A 131 -1.02 3.47 -5.82
N ASN A 132 -0.97 2.31 -6.48
CA ASN A 132 -0.59 1.06 -5.83
C ASN A 132 0.80 1.18 -5.17
N PRO A 133 1.05 0.48 -4.05
CA PRO A 133 2.37 0.49 -3.44
C PRO A 133 3.44 0.05 -4.45
N GLN A 134 4.58 0.72 -4.45
CA GLN A 134 5.69 0.44 -5.37
C GLN A 134 6.94 0.03 -4.59
N PHE A 135 7.73 -0.88 -5.14
CA PHE A 135 8.97 -1.35 -4.53
C PHE A 135 10.10 -1.22 -5.54
N LEU A 136 11.13 -0.45 -5.21
CA LEU A 136 12.34 -0.34 -6.00
C LEU A 136 13.11 -1.66 -5.91
N PHE A 137 13.36 -2.25 -7.06
CA PHE A 137 14.01 -3.53 -7.23
C PHE A 137 15.33 -3.35 -7.99
N VAL A 138 16.45 -3.54 -7.30
CA VAL A 138 17.79 -3.30 -7.83
C VAL A 138 18.51 -4.63 -8.01
N LEU A 139 18.85 -4.93 -9.26
CA LEU A 139 19.62 -6.11 -9.67
C LEU A 139 21.03 -5.65 -10.06
N SER A 140 22.04 -6.10 -9.31
CA SER A 140 23.44 -5.67 -9.45
C SER A 140 24.40 -6.83 -9.70
N GLU A 141 24.19 -7.96 -9.04
CA GLU A 141 25.05 -9.15 -9.17
C GLU A 141 24.38 -10.17 -10.08
N VAL A 142 25.09 -10.54 -11.15
CA VAL A 142 24.69 -11.53 -12.15
C VAL A 142 24.87 -12.93 -11.58
N ASP A 143 23.94 -13.84 -11.92
CA ASP A 143 24.00 -15.22 -11.46
C ASP A 143 25.29 -15.91 -11.92
N GLN A 144 25.92 -16.67 -11.02
CA GLN A 144 27.15 -17.42 -11.34
C GLN A 144 26.80 -18.72 -12.06
N ASN A 145 26.34 -18.63 -13.31
CA ASN A 145 26.04 -19.82 -14.12
C ASN A 145 27.09 -20.02 -15.24
N PRO A 146 27.92 -21.09 -15.20
CA PRO A 146 28.98 -21.33 -16.18
C PRO A 146 28.48 -21.59 -17.61
N THR A 147 27.19 -21.94 -17.76
CA THR A 147 26.58 -22.44 -19.00
C THR A 147 25.73 -21.41 -19.74
N ASN A 148 25.43 -20.26 -19.13
CA ASN A 148 24.54 -19.26 -19.73
C ASN A 148 25.33 -18.05 -20.26
N SER A 149 25.29 -17.82 -21.58
CA SER A 149 26.00 -16.72 -22.24
C SER A 149 25.38 -15.34 -21.95
N GLN A 150 24.13 -15.30 -21.44
CA GLN A 150 23.45 -14.09 -21.03
C GLN A 150 23.63 -13.83 -19.52
N LYS A 151 24.34 -12.75 -19.21
CA LYS A 151 24.52 -12.23 -17.85
C LYS A 151 23.19 -11.65 -17.33
N THR A 152 22.42 -12.48 -16.63
CA THR A 152 21.11 -12.14 -16.07
C THR A 152 21.06 -12.42 -14.57
N CYS A 153 20.08 -11.83 -13.89
CA CYS A 153 19.84 -11.95 -12.46
C CYS A 153 18.49 -12.63 -12.25
N SER A 154 18.50 -13.84 -11.68
CA SER A 154 17.28 -14.62 -11.43
C SER A 154 16.60 -14.21 -10.13
N PHE A 155 15.26 -14.24 -10.12
CA PHE A 155 14.47 -13.86 -8.96
C PHE A 155 13.10 -14.52 -8.91
N ILE A 156 12.53 -14.55 -7.70
CA ILE A 156 11.16 -14.98 -7.43
C ILE A 156 10.46 -13.90 -6.63
N LEU A 157 9.33 -13.41 -7.15
CA LEU A 157 8.44 -12.48 -6.43
C LEU A 157 7.18 -13.24 -6.02
N ALA A 158 6.87 -13.31 -4.73
CA ALA A 158 5.67 -13.94 -4.22
C ALA A 158 4.81 -12.90 -3.50
N LEU A 159 3.62 -12.61 -4.05
CA LEU A 159 2.64 -11.71 -3.47
C LEU A 159 1.50 -12.51 -2.85
N MET A 160 1.31 -12.34 -1.55
CA MET A 160 0.32 -13.09 -0.77
C MET A 160 -0.68 -12.14 -0.12
N GLN A 161 -1.97 -12.43 -0.27
CA GLN A 161 -3.03 -11.73 0.47
C GLN A 161 -3.21 -12.30 1.89
N LYS A 162 -3.34 -11.42 2.88
CA LYS A 162 -3.52 -11.78 4.28
C LYS A 162 -5.00 -12.02 4.61
N TYR A 163 -5.25 -12.78 5.68
CA TYR A 163 -6.57 -13.03 6.27
C TYR A 163 -7.66 -13.66 5.40
N GLN A 164 -7.35 -14.15 4.19
CA GLN A 164 -8.30 -14.85 3.31
C GLN A 164 -9.16 -15.89 4.05
N ARG A 165 -8.57 -16.72 4.92
CA ARG A 165 -9.30 -17.76 5.68
C ARG A 165 -10.19 -17.21 6.81
N ARG A 166 -9.83 -16.07 7.42
CA ARG A 166 -10.58 -15.49 8.55
C ARG A 166 -11.72 -14.60 8.09
N ARG A 167 -11.55 -13.92 6.95
CA ARG A 167 -12.51 -12.92 6.44
C ARG A 167 -13.17 -13.31 5.11
N GLY A 168 -12.82 -14.46 4.53
CA GLY A 168 -13.35 -14.88 3.21
C GLY A 168 -12.97 -13.93 2.07
N VAL A 169 -11.84 -13.23 2.21
CA VAL A 169 -11.40 -12.22 1.23
C VAL A 169 -10.72 -12.93 0.06
N HIS A 170 -11.33 -12.85 -1.13
CA HIS A 170 -10.83 -13.45 -2.38
C HIS A 170 -10.50 -12.36 -3.40
N LEU A 171 -9.54 -11.49 -3.08
CA LEU A 171 -9.12 -10.46 -4.03
C LEU A 171 -8.39 -11.11 -5.20
N ASN A 172 -8.69 -10.65 -6.40
CA ASN A 172 -7.89 -10.97 -7.58
C ASN A 172 -6.62 -10.12 -7.51
N ILE A 173 -5.50 -10.72 -7.10
CA ILE A 173 -4.21 -10.04 -6.91
C ILE A 173 -3.25 -10.33 -8.06
N GLY A 174 -2.40 -9.37 -8.38
CA GLY A 174 -1.43 -9.44 -9.47
C GLY A 174 -0.16 -8.65 -9.18
N LEU A 175 0.91 -8.99 -9.90
CA LEU A 175 2.23 -8.37 -9.82
C LEU A 175 2.66 -7.88 -11.20
N HIS A 176 3.23 -6.67 -11.25
CA HIS A 176 3.84 -6.12 -12.45
C HIS A 176 5.25 -5.60 -12.15
N VAL A 177 6.16 -5.79 -13.09
CA VAL A 177 7.55 -5.32 -13.02
C VAL A 177 7.82 -4.39 -14.18
N TYR A 178 8.21 -3.16 -13.89
CA TYR A 178 8.51 -2.11 -14.88
C TYR A 178 9.99 -1.73 -14.83
N PRO A 179 10.57 -1.25 -15.96
CA PRO A 179 11.89 -0.65 -15.93
C PRO A 179 11.84 0.68 -15.18
N ALA A 180 12.90 1.02 -14.45
CA ALA A 180 12.99 2.28 -13.71
C ALA A 180 14.16 3.13 -14.23
N HIS A 181 13.91 4.44 -14.41
CA HIS A 181 14.97 5.38 -14.78
C HIS A 181 16.03 5.48 -13.67
N PRO A 182 17.34 5.67 -13.97
CA PRO A 182 18.40 5.69 -12.97
C PRO A 182 18.23 6.70 -11.83
N GLN A 183 17.46 7.75 -12.05
CA GLN A 183 17.21 8.82 -11.08
C GLN A 183 15.88 8.64 -10.33
N ASN A 184 14.95 7.84 -10.83
CA ASN A 184 13.62 7.69 -10.25
C ASN A 184 13.58 6.48 -9.31
N THR A 185 12.98 6.66 -8.14
CA THR A 185 12.71 5.58 -7.17
C THR A 185 11.27 5.09 -7.24
N HIS A 186 10.38 5.86 -7.89
CA HIS A 186 8.95 5.63 -7.99
C HIS A 186 8.48 6.01 -9.41
N LEU A 187 7.53 5.26 -9.98
CA LEU A 187 6.95 5.53 -11.29
C LEU A 187 5.70 6.42 -11.15
N SER A 188 5.74 7.56 -11.81
CA SER A 188 4.64 8.52 -11.88
C SER A 188 3.53 8.06 -12.84
N PRO A 189 2.35 8.71 -12.84
CA PRO A 189 1.30 8.41 -13.81
C PRO A 189 1.77 8.55 -15.26
N ASP A 190 2.61 9.55 -15.54
CA ASP A 190 3.12 9.80 -16.89
C ASP A 190 4.15 8.74 -17.32
N ASP A 191 4.97 8.26 -16.38
CA ASP A 191 5.88 7.13 -16.63
C ASP A 191 5.08 5.88 -17.03
N LEU A 192 4.01 5.56 -16.30
CA LEU A 192 3.19 4.36 -16.56
C LEU A 192 2.31 4.45 -17.82
N ARG A 193 2.15 5.64 -18.40
CA ARG A 193 1.49 5.82 -19.71
C ARG A 193 2.41 5.44 -20.87
N VAL A 194 3.71 5.63 -20.70
CA VAL A 194 4.73 5.39 -21.73
C VAL A 194 5.38 4.02 -21.58
N LEU A 195 5.59 3.58 -20.35
CA LEU A 195 6.28 2.33 -20.05
C LEU A 195 5.33 1.14 -20.10
N HIS A 196 5.83 0.01 -20.62
CA HIS A 196 5.15 -1.27 -20.57
C HIS A 196 5.80 -2.20 -19.52
N PRO A 197 5.01 -3.08 -18.88
CA PRO A 197 5.56 -4.04 -17.93
C PRO A 197 6.47 -5.02 -18.67
N LEU A 198 7.67 -5.25 -18.13
CA LEU A 198 8.60 -6.25 -18.64
C LEU A 198 8.14 -7.67 -18.30
N LEU A 199 7.62 -7.83 -17.08
CA LEU A 199 7.09 -9.09 -16.56
C LEU A 199 5.84 -8.78 -15.75
N TYR A 200 4.85 -9.66 -15.84
CA TYR A 200 3.64 -9.55 -15.03
C TYR A 200 3.04 -10.93 -14.78
N GLN A 201 2.31 -11.04 -13.68
CA GLN A 201 1.53 -12.22 -13.34
C GLN A 201 0.04 -11.91 -13.52
N GLN A 202 -0.70 -12.82 -14.16
CA GLN A 202 -2.14 -12.68 -14.32
C GLN A 202 -2.84 -12.63 -12.95
N TYR A 203 -3.90 -11.82 -12.89
CA TYR A 203 -4.69 -11.67 -11.68
C TYR A 203 -5.34 -13.00 -11.28
N SER A 204 -5.21 -13.36 -10.00
CA SER A 204 -5.76 -14.60 -9.47
C SER A 204 -6.35 -14.39 -8.09
N SER A 205 -7.44 -15.11 -7.78
CA SER A 205 -8.08 -15.15 -6.46
C SER A 205 -7.36 -16.06 -5.46
N ARG A 206 -6.24 -16.68 -5.88
CA ARG A 206 -5.39 -17.50 -5.02
C ARG A 206 -4.82 -16.68 -3.87
N ARG A 207 -4.52 -17.36 -2.76
CA ARG A 207 -3.90 -16.74 -1.59
C ARG A 207 -2.57 -16.07 -1.91
N GLU A 208 -1.84 -16.66 -2.85
CA GLU A 208 -0.53 -16.20 -3.27
C GLU A 208 -0.39 -16.34 -4.79
N VAL A 209 0.24 -15.34 -5.40
CA VAL A 209 0.68 -15.35 -6.79
C VAL A 209 2.19 -15.23 -6.83
N VAL A 210 2.83 -16.04 -7.66
CA VAL A 210 4.29 -16.12 -7.78
C VAL A 210 4.71 -15.77 -9.20
N LEU A 211 5.63 -14.83 -9.33
CA LEU A 211 6.28 -14.46 -10.59
C LEU A 211 7.74 -14.88 -10.50
N ARG A 212 8.16 -15.80 -11.38
CA ARG A 212 9.56 -16.19 -11.55
C ARG A 212 10.08 -15.56 -12.83
N GLY A 213 11.29 -15.01 -12.78
CA GLY A 213 11.86 -14.36 -13.95
C GLY A 213 13.36 -14.17 -13.81
N SER A 214 13.96 -13.74 -14.91
CA SER A 214 15.36 -13.33 -14.97
C SER A 214 15.46 -12.06 -15.80
N LEU A 215 16.18 -11.07 -15.30
CA LEU A 215 16.34 -9.76 -15.94
C LEU A 215 17.83 -9.37 -15.96
N ALA A 216 18.21 -8.48 -16.88
CA ALA A 216 19.56 -7.92 -16.88
C ALA A 216 19.82 -7.10 -15.59
N PRO A 217 21.08 -6.89 -15.20
CA PRO A 217 21.42 -5.96 -14.12
C PRO A 217 20.86 -4.56 -14.41
N GLY A 218 20.18 -3.97 -13.44
CA GLY A 218 19.45 -2.72 -13.62
C GLY A 218 18.53 -2.37 -12.46
N ARG A 219 17.75 -1.30 -12.66
CA ARG A 219 16.74 -0.82 -11.71
C ARG A 219 15.35 -1.06 -12.28
N TYR A 220 14.49 -1.60 -11.44
CA TYR A 220 13.13 -1.99 -11.76
C TYR A 220 12.19 -1.54 -10.65
N VAL A 221 10.89 -1.50 -10.94
CA VAL A 221 9.86 -1.24 -9.94
C VAL A 221 8.82 -2.36 -9.96
N ILE A 222 8.57 -2.93 -8.79
CA ILE A 222 7.53 -3.94 -8.57
C ILE A 222 6.27 -3.24 -8.06
N ILE A 223 5.14 -3.50 -8.70
CA ILE A 223 3.83 -2.95 -8.33
C ILE A 223 2.85 -4.10 -8.04
N PRO A 224 2.63 -4.45 -6.76
CA PRO A 224 1.52 -5.31 -6.35
C PRO A 224 0.19 -4.57 -6.39
N SER A 225 -0.83 -5.19 -6.98
CA SER A 225 -2.15 -4.57 -7.18
C SER A 225 -3.28 -5.58 -7.09
N THR A 226 -4.49 -5.07 -6.89
CA THR A 226 -5.76 -5.79 -7.10
C THR A 226 -6.27 -5.55 -8.52
N SER A 227 -7.07 -6.47 -9.05
CA SER A 227 -7.64 -6.35 -10.40
C SER A 227 -8.60 -5.17 -10.51
N GLU A 228 -9.44 -5.00 -9.48
CA GLU A 228 -10.43 -3.92 -9.40
C GLU A 228 -9.92 -2.77 -8.54
N LEU A 229 -10.39 -1.57 -8.88
CA LEU A 229 -10.15 -0.34 -8.14
C LEU A 229 -10.75 -0.40 -6.73
N ASN A 230 -10.12 0.30 -5.79
CA ASN A 230 -10.63 0.52 -4.43
C ASN A 230 -10.89 -0.74 -3.59
N GLN A 231 -10.38 -1.91 -4.01
CA GLN A 231 -10.44 -3.11 -3.20
C GLN A 231 -9.50 -3.01 -2.00
N GLN A 232 -10.07 -3.13 -0.79
CA GLN A 232 -9.30 -3.12 0.45
C GLN A 232 -8.65 -4.48 0.69
N GLY A 233 -7.37 -4.49 1.01
CA GLY A 233 -6.67 -5.71 1.40
C GLY A 233 -5.32 -5.46 2.03
N GLU A 234 -4.79 -6.46 2.72
CA GLU A 234 -3.42 -6.45 3.20
C GLU A 234 -2.63 -7.54 2.50
N PHE A 235 -1.37 -7.28 2.22
CA PHE A 235 -0.50 -8.21 1.52
C PHE A 235 0.88 -8.35 2.14
N LEU A 236 1.54 -9.43 1.72
CA LEU A 236 2.93 -9.75 1.97
C LEU A 236 3.61 -9.94 0.62
N LEU A 237 4.61 -9.13 0.32
CA LEU A 237 5.48 -9.32 -0.84
C LEU A 237 6.80 -9.91 -0.37
N ARG A 238 7.16 -11.10 -0.89
CA ARG A 238 8.44 -11.74 -0.68
C ARG A 238 9.25 -11.67 -1.96
N VAL A 239 10.47 -11.17 -1.85
CA VAL A 239 11.42 -11.04 -2.96
C VAL A 239 12.61 -11.95 -2.68
N LEU A 240 12.75 -13.00 -3.47
CA LEU A 240 13.86 -13.93 -3.41
C LEU A 240 14.82 -13.64 -4.55
N THR A 241 16.08 -13.38 -4.23
CA THR A 241 17.15 -13.13 -5.21
C THR A 241 18.43 -13.86 -4.81
N GLU A 242 19.35 -14.03 -5.77
CA GLU A 242 20.75 -14.35 -5.46
C GLU A 242 21.46 -13.17 -4.75
N ARG A 243 22.72 -13.33 -4.32
CA ARG A 243 23.47 -12.32 -3.53
C ARG A 243 23.56 -10.96 -4.26
N GLY A 244 23.81 -9.89 -3.49
CA GLY A 244 23.98 -8.52 -4.02
C GLY A 244 22.70 -7.74 -4.38
N ASN A 245 21.61 -8.43 -4.66
CA ASN A 245 20.36 -7.83 -5.13
C ASN A 245 19.47 -7.37 -3.96
N LYS A 246 18.71 -6.28 -4.14
CA LYS A 246 17.90 -5.66 -3.07
C LYS A 246 16.57 -5.15 -3.59
N ALA A 247 15.50 -5.46 -2.86
CA ALA A 247 14.21 -4.78 -2.96
C ALA A 247 14.01 -3.88 -1.75
N THR A 248 13.58 -2.64 -2.00
CA THR A 248 13.26 -1.66 -0.96
C THR A 248 11.96 -0.95 -1.31
N PRO A 249 11.15 -0.53 -0.34
CA PRO A 249 9.98 0.29 -0.62
C PRO A 249 10.37 1.52 -1.45
N ALA A 250 9.68 1.74 -2.57
CA ALA A 250 9.87 2.96 -3.34
C ALA A 250 9.42 4.12 -2.46
N GLN A 251 10.33 5.04 -2.16
CA GLN A 251 9.93 6.27 -1.50
C GLN A 251 9.08 7.06 -2.49
N LYS A 252 7.77 7.15 -2.21
CA LYS A 252 6.94 8.21 -2.77
C LYS A 252 7.64 9.51 -2.36
N PRO A 253 8.04 10.38 -3.30
CA PRO A 253 8.66 11.63 -2.93
C PRO A 253 7.80 12.29 -1.86
N ALA A 254 8.43 12.72 -0.76
CA ALA A 254 7.73 13.39 0.32
C ALA A 254 6.87 14.51 -0.29
N PRO A 255 5.72 14.88 0.30
CA PRO A 255 4.86 15.97 -0.18
C PRO A 255 5.53 17.36 -0.14
N GLN A 256 6.86 17.42 -0.13
CA GLN A 256 7.70 18.60 -0.20
C GLN A 256 8.26 18.84 -1.63
N ASP A 257 8.28 17.85 -2.53
CA ASP A 257 8.87 18.02 -3.88
C ASP A 257 7.92 17.74 -5.07
N VAL A 258 6.61 17.64 -4.84
CA VAL A 258 5.60 17.59 -5.93
C VAL A 258 4.59 18.72 -5.76
N PHE A 259 5.06 19.94 -5.96
CA PHE A 259 4.24 21.06 -6.40
C PHE A 259 4.81 21.60 -7.71
N SER A 260 4.88 20.76 -8.74
CA SER A 260 4.80 21.28 -10.11
C SER A 260 3.33 21.30 -10.49
N VAL A 261 2.67 22.29 -9.93
CA VAL A 261 1.34 22.75 -10.28
C VAL A 261 1.35 23.01 -11.79
N THR A 262 0.41 22.38 -12.50
CA THR A 262 -0.14 22.87 -13.76
C THR A 262 -0.43 24.35 -13.58
N GLU A 263 0.46 25.23 -14.07
CA GLU A 263 0.42 26.69 -13.94
C GLU A 263 -0.08 27.18 -12.56
N THR A 264 0.85 27.53 -11.65
CA THR A 264 0.50 28.16 -10.37
C THR A 264 -0.23 29.50 -10.58
N SER A 265 -1.53 29.47 -10.83
CA SER A 265 -2.40 30.43 -10.18
C SER A 265 -2.35 30.07 -8.70
N PHE A 266 -1.99 31.03 -7.87
CA PHE A 266 -2.17 30.94 -6.42
C PHE A 266 -3.38 31.82 -6.09
N PRO A 267 -4.63 31.31 -6.19
CA PRO A 267 -5.83 32.11 -5.97
C PRO A 267 -5.80 32.90 -4.67
N HIS A 268 -5.18 32.36 -3.61
CA HIS A 268 -5.04 33.03 -2.33
C HIS A 268 -4.27 34.36 -2.41
N GLN A 269 -3.41 34.59 -3.42
CA GLN A 269 -2.70 35.87 -3.58
C GLN A 269 -3.65 37.03 -3.89
N ALA A 270 -4.80 36.74 -4.52
CA ALA A 270 -5.85 37.72 -4.75
C ALA A 270 -6.78 37.89 -3.53
N ALA A 271 -6.82 36.89 -2.63
CA ALA A 271 -7.76 36.84 -1.51
C ALA A 271 -7.16 37.21 -0.16
N LEU A 272 -5.85 37.02 0.03
CA LEU A 272 -5.17 37.16 1.31
C LEU A 272 -3.93 38.07 1.20
N PRO A 273 -3.55 38.74 2.30
CA PRO A 273 -2.39 39.62 2.32
C PRO A 273 -1.07 38.87 2.10
N SER A 274 -0.09 39.60 1.57
CA SER A 274 1.29 39.10 1.39
C SER A 274 1.93 38.66 2.72
N PRO A 275 2.97 37.80 2.71
CA PRO A 275 3.70 37.39 3.91
C PRO A 275 4.25 38.57 4.75
N ASN A 276 4.62 39.68 4.11
CA ASN A 276 5.08 40.88 4.80
C ASN A 276 3.90 41.64 5.45
N SER A 277 2.79 41.77 4.72
CA SER A 277 1.58 42.42 5.21
C SER A 277 0.98 41.68 6.40
N ILE A 278 0.89 40.34 6.36
CA ILE A 278 0.36 39.55 7.49
C ILE A 278 1.25 39.66 8.73
N ARG A 279 2.58 39.75 8.55
CA ARG A 279 3.51 39.95 9.67
C ARG A 279 3.29 41.30 10.35
N ASN A 280 2.96 42.33 9.58
CA ASN A 280 2.61 43.64 10.11
C ASN A 280 1.25 43.61 10.82
N LEU A 281 0.25 42.92 10.26
CA LEU A 281 -1.05 42.71 10.90
C LEU A 281 -0.92 41.96 12.23
N TYR A 282 -0.08 40.93 12.29
CA TYR A 282 0.20 40.21 13.52
C TYR A 282 0.79 41.11 14.59
N LYS A 283 1.83 41.90 14.24
CA LYS A 283 2.41 42.87 15.18
C LYS A 283 1.41 43.94 15.63
N LYS A 284 0.51 44.36 14.73
CA LYS A 284 -0.52 45.36 15.01
C LYS A 284 -1.55 44.86 16.03
N HIS A 285 -2.01 43.62 15.88
CA HIS A 285 -3.14 43.09 16.67
C HIS A 285 -2.72 42.27 17.90
N CYS A 286 -1.50 41.75 17.94
CA CYS A 286 -1.03 40.97 19.09
C CYS A 286 -0.77 41.85 20.31
N ASN A 287 -0.69 41.20 21.48
CA ASN A 287 -0.35 41.93 22.70
C ASN A 287 1.11 42.40 22.70
N LYS A 288 1.46 43.28 23.64
CA LYS A 288 2.83 43.81 23.83
C LYS A 288 3.91 42.73 24.03
N LYS A 289 3.52 41.51 24.42
CA LYS A 289 4.40 40.35 24.62
C LYS A 289 4.55 39.49 23.35
N GLY A 290 3.91 39.85 22.24
CA GLY A 290 3.97 39.11 20.98
C GLY A 290 3.10 37.86 20.92
N PHE A 291 2.06 37.76 21.76
CA PHE A 291 1.10 36.64 21.74
C PHE A 291 -0.26 37.05 21.17
N CYS A 292 -0.82 36.18 20.35
CA CYS A 292 -2.14 36.32 19.74
C CYS A 292 -3.18 35.55 20.56
N LYS A 293 -4.17 36.26 21.12
CA LYS A 293 -5.34 35.67 21.80
C LYS A 293 -6.49 35.54 20.79
N PRO A 294 -7.55 34.78 21.10
CA PRO A 294 -8.70 34.63 20.20
C PRO A 294 -9.28 35.95 19.70
N LEU A 295 -9.40 36.97 20.57
CA LEU A 295 -9.87 38.29 20.17
C LEU A 295 -8.88 39.01 19.24
N HIS A 296 -7.58 38.89 19.48
CA HIS A 296 -6.57 39.46 18.57
C HIS A 296 -6.62 38.76 17.20
N LEU A 297 -6.78 37.44 17.18
CA LEU A 297 -6.92 36.66 15.95
C LEU A 297 -8.17 37.05 15.17
N TYR A 298 -9.28 37.29 15.86
CA TYR A 298 -10.52 37.79 15.25
C TYR A 298 -10.28 39.09 14.49
N HIS A 299 -9.74 40.11 15.17
CA HIS A 299 -9.48 41.42 14.55
C HIS A 299 -8.48 41.31 13.39
N LEU A 300 -7.44 40.48 13.55
CA LEU A 300 -6.43 40.23 12.54
C LEU A 300 -7.03 39.59 11.29
N LEU A 301 -7.79 38.51 11.44
CA LEU A 301 -8.40 37.80 10.32
C LEU A 301 -9.48 38.65 9.64
N THR A 302 -10.27 39.41 10.40
CA THR A 302 -11.22 40.38 9.84
C THR A 302 -10.51 41.37 8.93
N GLU A 303 -9.42 42.00 9.39
CA GLU A 303 -8.66 42.96 8.58
C GLU A 303 -7.94 42.29 7.39
N ALA A 304 -7.45 41.06 7.57
CA ALA A 304 -6.78 40.33 6.50
C ALA A 304 -7.74 39.94 5.36
N ILE A 305 -8.96 39.50 5.68
CA ILE A 305 -9.97 39.07 4.69
C ILE A 305 -10.53 40.27 3.93
N GLN A 306 -10.70 41.42 4.59
CA GLN A 306 -11.20 42.65 3.97
C GLN A 306 -10.31 43.21 2.86
N GLN A 307 -9.04 42.80 2.80
CA GLN A 307 -8.06 43.31 1.84
C GLN A 307 -8.06 42.56 0.49
N GLY A 308 -8.82 41.47 0.34
CA GLY A 308 -8.79 40.63 -0.86
C GLY A 308 -10.15 40.36 -1.49
N VAL A 309 -10.19 39.49 -2.50
CA VAL A 309 -11.41 39.11 -3.25
C VAL A 309 -12.49 38.42 -2.39
N LEU A 310 -12.16 38.01 -1.16
CA LEU A 310 -13.09 37.45 -0.19
C LEU A 310 -13.68 38.50 0.77
N ALA A 311 -13.47 39.79 0.50
CA ALA A 311 -14.07 40.88 1.27
C ALA A 311 -15.60 40.77 1.28
N GLY A 312 -16.19 40.85 2.47
CA GLY A 312 -17.59 40.56 2.76
C GLY A 312 -17.78 39.24 3.52
N SER A 313 -16.87 38.27 3.36
CA SER A 313 -16.94 36.98 4.06
C SER A 313 -16.53 37.07 5.54
N GLU A 314 -15.82 38.13 5.95
CA GLU A 314 -15.42 38.35 7.33
C GLU A 314 -16.62 38.51 8.28
N LYS A 315 -17.79 38.86 7.75
CA LYS A 315 -19.04 38.95 8.52
C LYS A 315 -19.50 37.62 9.09
N PHE A 316 -19.08 36.51 8.47
CA PHE A 316 -19.36 35.15 8.92
C PHE A 316 -18.27 34.62 9.88
N LEU A 317 -17.21 35.39 10.12
CA LEU A 317 -16.22 35.06 11.13
C LEU A 317 -16.84 35.27 12.52
N SER A 318 -16.73 34.28 13.39
CA SER A 318 -17.19 34.35 14.77
C SER A 318 -15.99 34.32 15.73
N LEU A 319 -16.18 34.85 16.94
CA LEU A 319 -15.17 34.74 18.00
C LEU A 319 -14.93 33.27 18.38
N GLU A 320 -15.95 32.41 18.29
CA GLU A 320 -15.82 30.97 18.54
C GLU A 320 -14.91 30.29 17.51
N HIS A 321 -14.98 30.66 16.22
CA HIS A 321 -14.00 30.17 15.23
C HIS A 321 -12.58 30.51 15.67
N CYS A 322 -12.35 31.74 16.13
CA CYS A 322 -11.01 32.18 16.55
C CYS A 322 -10.55 31.50 17.84
N LYS A 323 -11.45 31.27 18.81
CA LYS A 323 -11.15 30.49 20.02
C LYS A 323 -10.71 29.07 19.65
N SER A 324 -11.47 28.41 18.78
CA SER A 324 -11.15 27.06 18.33
C SER A 324 -9.85 27.00 17.54
N LEU A 325 -9.62 27.92 16.59
CA LEU A 325 -8.36 27.96 15.82
C LEU A 325 -7.14 28.13 16.74
N VAL A 326 -7.24 29.00 17.76
CA VAL A 326 -6.16 29.17 18.74
C VAL A 326 -5.94 27.88 19.51
N VAL A 327 -6.99 27.28 20.09
CA VAL A 327 -6.87 26.05 20.90
C VAL A 327 -6.37 24.85 20.09
N LEU A 328 -6.82 24.72 18.83
CA LEU A 328 -6.42 23.62 17.93
C LEU A 328 -4.94 23.70 17.53
N MET A 329 -4.38 24.91 17.48
CA MET A 329 -2.97 25.17 17.14
C MET A 329 -2.05 25.22 18.36
N ASP A 330 -2.61 25.52 19.54
CA ASP A 330 -1.87 25.70 20.78
C ASP A 330 -1.32 24.35 21.29
N SER A 331 -0.01 24.20 21.12
CA SER A 331 0.73 23.02 21.56
C SER A 331 1.05 23.03 23.06
N GLN A 332 0.96 24.20 23.71
CA GLN A 332 1.42 24.44 25.08
C GLN A 332 0.26 24.56 26.09
N GLY A 333 -0.99 24.70 25.61
CA GLY A 333 -2.19 24.81 26.44
C GLY A 333 -2.32 26.18 27.14
N ILE A 334 -1.73 27.22 26.56
CA ILE A 334 -1.72 28.60 27.08
C ILE A 334 -2.84 29.49 26.51
N ALA A 335 -3.71 28.92 25.67
CA ALA A 335 -4.80 29.55 24.92
C ALA A 335 -4.37 30.78 24.10
N GLN A 336 -3.13 30.76 23.60
CA GLN A 336 -2.46 31.87 22.92
C GLN A 336 -1.51 31.33 21.86
N LEU A 337 -1.36 32.05 20.74
CA LEU A 337 -0.42 31.69 19.68
C LEU A 337 0.79 32.61 19.69
N ASN A 338 1.99 32.04 19.67
CA ASN A 338 3.21 32.76 19.30
C ASN A 338 3.31 32.92 17.76
N TRP A 339 4.33 33.64 17.28
CA TRP A 339 4.51 33.87 15.84
C TRP A 339 4.70 32.56 15.04
N PRO A 340 5.58 31.62 15.42
CA PRO A 340 5.70 30.33 14.73
C PRO A 340 4.39 29.52 14.61
N GLU A 341 3.61 29.46 15.69
CA GLU A 341 2.31 28.77 15.70
C GLU A 341 1.30 29.48 14.79
N PHE A 342 1.25 30.81 14.86
CA PHE A 342 0.42 31.61 13.96
C PHE A 342 0.85 31.47 12.50
N GLN A 343 2.15 31.42 12.21
CA GLN A 343 2.64 31.25 10.84
C GLN A 343 2.20 29.90 10.27
N THR A 344 2.25 28.84 11.07
CA THR A 344 1.75 27.51 10.68
C THR A 344 0.25 27.53 10.44
N LEU A 345 -0.51 28.21 11.29
CA LEU A 345 -1.95 28.45 11.06
C LEU A 345 -2.19 29.19 9.75
N TRP A 346 -1.42 30.24 9.49
CA TRP A 346 -1.56 31.07 8.30
C TRP A 346 -1.25 30.32 7.00
N ASP A 347 -0.22 29.48 7.00
CA ASP A 347 0.12 28.64 5.85
C ASP A 347 -1.00 27.63 5.53
N LYS A 348 -1.65 27.08 6.57
CA LYS A 348 -2.87 26.25 6.41
C LYS A 348 -4.02 27.06 5.82
N ILE A 349 -4.29 28.25 6.35
CA ILE A 349 -5.33 29.14 5.84
C ILE A 349 -5.10 29.39 4.35
N ARG A 350 -3.90 29.80 3.93
CA ARG A 350 -3.58 30.05 2.51
C ARG A 350 -3.89 28.85 1.61
N ARG A 351 -3.45 27.65 2.01
CA ARG A 351 -3.69 26.41 1.25
C ARG A 351 -5.18 26.09 1.13
N TRP A 352 -5.93 26.28 2.21
CA TRP A 352 -7.37 26.02 2.20
C TRP A 352 -8.17 27.10 1.49
N THR A 353 -7.67 28.34 1.45
CA THR A 353 -8.22 29.41 0.62
C THR A 353 -8.08 29.09 -0.86
N ASP A 354 -6.95 28.54 -1.30
CA ASP A 354 -6.79 28.08 -2.69
C ASP A 354 -7.85 27.05 -3.06
N ILE A 355 -8.07 26.07 -2.19
CA ILE A 355 -9.11 25.05 -2.37
C ILE A 355 -10.49 25.71 -2.43
N PHE A 356 -10.82 26.54 -1.43
CA PHE A 356 -12.11 27.20 -1.34
C PHE A 356 -12.44 27.97 -2.63
N LEU A 357 -11.49 28.75 -3.16
CA LEU A 357 -11.69 29.56 -4.36
C LEU A 357 -11.85 28.73 -5.64
N VAL A 358 -11.35 27.50 -5.68
CA VAL A 358 -11.57 26.57 -6.80
C VAL A 358 -13.01 26.02 -6.79
N PHE A 359 -13.58 25.81 -5.60
CA PHE A 359 -14.91 25.25 -5.45
C PHE A 359 -16.02 26.30 -5.36
N ASP A 360 -15.75 27.53 -4.88
CA ASP A 360 -16.68 28.67 -4.87
C ASP A 360 -16.83 29.29 -6.28
N LYS A 361 -17.35 28.51 -7.23
CA LYS A 361 -17.47 28.91 -8.65
C LYS A 361 -18.41 30.09 -8.84
N ASN A 362 -19.43 30.20 -8.00
CA ASN A 362 -20.44 31.25 -8.03
C ASN A 362 -20.00 32.52 -7.27
N LYS A 363 -18.83 32.50 -6.61
CA LYS A 363 -18.24 33.62 -5.84
C LYS A 363 -19.20 34.16 -4.78
N THR A 364 -19.92 33.25 -4.13
CA THR A 364 -20.90 33.60 -3.08
C THR A 364 -20.28 33.67 -1.69
N TYR A 365 -18.97 33.42 -1.60
CA TYR A 365 -18.23 33.28 -0.33
C TYR A 365 -18.73 32.11 0.52
N ARG A 366 -19.42 31.17 -0.12
CA ARG A 366 -20.07 30.00 0.47
C ARG A 366 -19.89 28.80 -0.45
N LEU A 367 -19.70 27.63 0.14
CA LEU A 367 -19.75 26.36 -0.57
C LEU A 367 -21.11 25.71 -0.33
N GLU A 368 -21.73 25.22 -1.39
CA GLU A 368 -22.91 24.37 -1.26
C GLU A 368 -22.52 23.02 -0.66
N TYR A 369 -23.42 22.36 0.08
CA TYR A 369 -23.16 21.07 0.71
C TYR A 369 -22.57 20.01 -0.24
N GLN A 370 -22.98 20.03 -1.52
CA GLN A 370 -22.46 19.12 -2.55
C GLN A 370 -21.00 19.41 -2.94
N GLU A 371 -20.54 20.65 -2.78
CA GLU A 371 -19.18 21.11 -3.09
C GLU A 371 -18.22 20.84 -1.92
N VAL A 372 -18.75 20.66 -0.71
CA VAL A 372 -17.94 20.44 0.51
C VAL A 372 -17.16 19.14 0.44
N CYS A 373 -17.78 18.02 0.02
CA CYS A 373 -17.08 16.73 -0.03
C CYS A 373 -15.88 16.76 -1.00
N PRO A 374 -16.02 17.20 -2.27
CA PRO A 374 -14.88 17.42 -3.17
C PRO A 374 -13.81 18.37 -2.61
N ALA A 375 -14.21 19.43 -1.90
CA ALA A 375 -13.28 20.37 -1.28
C ALA A 375 -12.49 19.74 -0.11
N LEU A 376 -13.12 18.88 0.70
CA LEU A 376 -12.46 18.11 1.75
C LEU A 376 -11.47 17.10 1.15
N GLU A 377 -11.85 16.42 0.06
CA GLU A 377 -10.96 15.49 -0.66
C GLU A 377 -9.73 16.22 -1.23
N ALA A 378 -9.91 17.41 -1.80
CA ALA A 378 -8.82 18.26 -2.28
C ALA A 378 -7.89 18.72 -1.14
N ALA A 379 -8.41 18.85 0.09
CA ALA A 379 -7.63 19.11 1.29
C ALA A 379 -6.90 17.86 1.84
N GLY A 380 -7.10 16.69 1.22
CA GLY A 380 -6.53 15.42 1.64
C GLY A 380 -7.32 14.74 2.76
N ILE A 381 -8.54 15.19 3.05
CA ILE A 381 -9.42 14.63 4.07
C ILE A 381 -10.48 13.78 3.41
N LYS A 382 -10.53 12.49 3.76
CA LYS A 382 -11.56 11.57 3.29
C LYS A 382 -12.64 11.42 4.33
N VAL A 383 -13.88 11.58 3.90
CA VAL A 383 -15.07 11.50 4.74
C VAL A 383 -16.05 10.52 4.12
N ASP A 384 -16.67 9.69 4.96
CA ASP A 384 -17.76 8.82 4.54
C ASP A 384 -19.11 9.57 4.61
N GLU A 385 -20.19 8.91 4.18
CA GLU A 385 -21.52 9.49 4.17
C GLU A 385 -21.99 9.93 5.56
N LEU A 386 -21.66 9.16 6.60
CA LEU A 386 -22.02 9.48 7.98
C LEU A 386 -21.33 10.77 8.44
N VAL A 387 -20.02 10.90 8.19
CA VAL A 387 -19.28 12.11 8.53
C VAL A 387 -19.81 13.30 7.75
N MET A 388 -20.15 13.14 6.46
CA MET A 388 -20.76 14.22 5.68
C MET A 388 -22.11 14.66 6.25
N GLN A 389 -22.98 13.73 6.67
CA GLN A 389 -24.25 14.07 7.34
C GLN A 389 -24.01 14.89 8.62
N LEU A 390 -23.01 14.50 9.43
CA LEU A 390 -22.62 15.27 10.62
C LEU A 390 -22.05 16.65 10.26
N VAL A 391 -21.31 16.76 9.16
CA VAL A 391 -20.83 18.04 8.63
C VAL A 391 -22.00 18.93 8.26
N GLY A 392 -23.01 18.39 7.57
CA GLY A 392 -24.27 19.05 7.26
C GLY A 392 -24.93 19.59 8.53
N LEU A 393 -25.23 18.72 9.49
CA LEU A 393 -25.94 19.10 10.71
C LEU A 393 -25.22 20.15 11.57
N ARG A 394 -23.88 20.19 11.54
CA ARG A 394 -23.09 21.00 12.47
C ARG A 394 -22.51 22.28 11.86
N TYR A 395 -22.16 22.28 10.58
CA TYR A 395 -21.36 23.33 9.96
C TYR A 395 -22.07 24.05 8.81
N THR A 396 -23.21 23.55 8.33
CA THR A 396 -23.99 24.30 7.34
C THR A 396 -24.94 25.30 7.99
N GLU A 397 -25.17 26.38 7.27
CA GLU A 397 -26.25 27.34 7.54
C GLU A 397 -27.62 26.74 7.12
N PRO A 398 -28.75 27.39 7.44
CA PRO A 398 -30.09 26.89 7.10
C PRO A 398 -30.33 26.64 5.61
N ASP A 399 -29.52 27.24 4.74
CA ASP A 399 -29.55 27.09 3.29
C ASP A 399 -28.65 25.95 2.78
N MET A 400 -28.12 25.10 3.67
CA MET A 400 -27.18 24.01 3.35
C MET A 400 -25.85 24.50 2.75
N THR A 401 -25.43 25.72 3.09
CA THR A 401 -24.13 26.26 2.66
C THR A 401 -23.15 26.39 3.82
N ILE A 402 -21.85 26.37 3.52
CA ILE A 402 -20.77 26.62 4.49
C ILE A 402 -20.02 27.88 4.06
N SER A 403 -20.01 28.90 4.92
CA SER A 403 -19.25 30.14 4.68
C SER A 403 -17.73 29.91 4.67
N TYR A 404 -16.98 30.79 4.02
CA TYR A 404 -15.51 30.71 4.00
C TYR A 404 -14.86 30.55 5.39
N PRO A 405 -15.16 31.40 6.41
CA PRO A 405 -14.63 31.17 7.76
C PRO A 405 -15.08 29.84 8.39
N GLY A 406 -16.32 29.41 8.11
CA GLY A 406 -16.85 28.12 8.57
C GLY A 406 -16.10 26.93 7.95
N PHE A 407 -15.73 27.02 6.67
CA PHE A 407 -14.95 26.00 5.97
C PHE A 407 -13.53 25.88 6.53
N LEU A 408 -12.86 26.99 6.80
CA LEU A 408 -11.55 26.98 7.47
C LEU A 408 -11.61 26.33 8.86
N TYR A 409 -12.68 26.63 9.62
CA TYR A 409 -12.90 26.03 10.92
C TYR A 409 -13.15 24.51 10.82
N LEU A 410 -14.01 24.08 9.88
CA LEU A 410 -14.27 22.67 9.60
C LEU A 410 -12.98 21.89 9.29
N LEU A 411 -12.16 22.41 8.38
CA LEU A 411 -10.89 21.76 8.00
C LEU A 411 -9.92 21.66 9.17
N MET A 412 -9.76 22.74 9.94
CA MET A 412 -8.90 22.70 11.13
C MET A 412 -9.37 21.67 12.15
N LYS A 413 -10.69 21.60 12.38
CA LYS A 413 -11.27 20.64 13.32
C LYS A 413 -11.06 19.21 12.85
N LEU A 414 -11.40 18.89 11.59
CA LEU A 414 -11.24 17.55 11.03
C LEU A 414 -9.78 17.12 11.02
N GLU A 415 -8.87 17.96 10.52
CA GLU A 415 -7.44 17.63 10.48
C GLU A 415 -6.89 17.34 11.88
N ARG A 416 -7.22 18.17 12.87
CA ARG A 416 -6.73 17.97 14.24
C ARG A 416 -7.28 16.69 14.86
N MET A 417 -8.56 16.39 14.65
CA MET A 417 -9.18 15.17 15.16
C MET A 417 -8.55 13.92 14.51
N ILE A 418 -8.27 13.95 13.21
CA ILE A 418 -7.60 12.87 12.48
C ILE A 418 -6.18 12.66 13.01
N HIS A 419 -5.37 13.71 13.10
CA HIS A 419 -4.00 13.61 13.61
C HIS A 419 -3.98 13.11 15.06
N LYS A 420 -4.93 13.54 15.89
CA LYS A 420 -5.01 13.08 17.27
C LYS A 420 -5.39 11.61 17.35
N PHE A 421 -6.36 11.16 16.55
CA PHE A 421 -6.70 9.74 16.46
C PHE A 421 -5.48 8.90 16.03
N GLN A 422 -4.79 9.33 14.97
CA GLN A 422 -3.59 8.65 14.47
C GLN A 422 -2.45 8.60 15.51
N ALA A 423 -2.32 9.63 16.35
CA ALA A 423 -1.34 9.62 17.44
C ALA A 423 -1.65 8.57 18.52
N TYR A 424 -2.93 8.23 18.73
CA TYR A 424 -3.34 7.16 19.64
C TYR A 424 -3.37 5.79 18.96
N ASP A 425 -3.63 5.71 17.65
CA ASP A 425 -3.62 4.47 16.86
C ASP A 425 -2.24 4.15 16.29
N MET A 426 -1.25 3.95 17.17
CA MET A 426 0.14 3.69 16.76
C MET A 426 0.31 2.42 15.91
N VAL A 427 -0.65 1.48 15.98
CA VAL A 427 -0.58 0.15 15.34
C VAL A 427 -1.45 0.10 14.06
N GLY A 428 -2.27 1.12 13.80
CA GLY A 428 -3.15 1.18 12.63
C GLY A 428 -4.32 0.20 12.69
N LEU A 429 -4.82 -0.08 13.89
CA LEU A 429 -5.94 -1.01 14.11
C LEU A 429 -7.30 -0.38 13.75
N GLY A 430 -7.36 0.94 13.55
CA GLY A 430 -8.60 1.68 13.30
C GLY A 430 -9.47 1.83 14.56
N THR A 431 -8.94 1.51 15.73
CA THR A 431 -9.62 1.67 17.03
C THR A 431 -8.62 2.14 18.09
N VAL A 432 -9.07 3.01 19.00
CA VAL A 432 -8.24 3.55 20.09
C VAL A 432 -8.93 3.32 21.44
N THR A 433 -8.16 2.90 22.45
CA THR A 433 -8.66 2.80 23.83
C THR A 433 -8.25 4.05 24.59
N VAL A 434 -9.25 4.79 25.09
CA VAL A 434 -9.03 6.01 25.87
C VAL A 434 -9.76 5.95 27.20
N SER A 435 -9.15 6.46 28.26
CA SER A 435 -9.82 6.64 29.55
C SER A 435 -10.86 7.74 29.48
N TYR A 436 -11.83 7.73 30.41
CA TYR A 436 -12.83 8.79 30.53
C TYR A 436 -12.22 10.20 30.57
N LYS A 437 -11.13 10.39 31.34
CA LYS A 437 -10.43 11.67 31.44
C LYS A 437 -9.80 12.09 30.11
N GLN A 438 -9.17 11.16 29.41
CA GLN A 438 -8.58 11.41 28.08
C GLN A 438 -9.67 11.75 27.05
N TRP A 439 -10.80 11.04 27.09
CA TRP A 439 -11.96 11.33 26.23
C TRP A 439 -12.50 12.75 26.44
N LEU A 440 -12.70 13.17 27.70
CA LEU A 440 -13.13 14.54 28.01
C LEU A 440 -12.10 15.57 27.54
N GLN A 441 -10.81 15.33 27.76
CA GLN A 441 -9.75 16.23 27.30
C GLN A 441 -9.71 16.33 25.77
N MET A 442 -9.96 15.21 25.06
CA MET A 442 -10.02 15.16 23.61
C MET A 442 -11.20 15.95 23.05
N THR A 443 -12.37 15.86 23.67
CA THR A 443 -13.61 16.44 23.14
C THR A 443 -13.87 17.88 23.58
N MET A 444 -13.37 18.30 24.75
CA MET A 444 -13.63 19.63 25.31
C MET A 444 -12.59 20.69 24.93
N TYR A 445 -11.30 20.30 24.86
CA TYR A 445 -10.18 21.23 24.63
C TYR A 445 -9.54 21.03 23.25
N ASN A 446 -10.20 20.32 22.33
CA ASN A 446 -9.82 20.27 20.92
C ASN A 446 -11.07 20.43 20.11
#